data_AF-A0A924ZX72-F1
#
_entry.id   AF-A0A924ZX72-F1
#
_cell.length_a   1.000
_cell.length_b   1.000
_cell.length_c   1.000
_cell.angle_alpha   90.00
_cell.angle_beta   90.00
_cell.angle_gamma   90.00
#
_symmetry.space_group_name_H-M   'P 1'
#
loop_
_entity.id
_entity.type
_entity.pdbx_description
1 polymer ?
#
loop_
_entity_poly.entity_id
_entity_poly.type
_entity_poly.pdbx_seq_one_letter_code
_entity_poly.pdbx_strand_id
1 'polypeptide(L)'
;MRRRNFIALTALGATGFAANGLPVLGKEGSSQRSQSSELKADLVIAGAGVGGCAAALSALRNGLTVIMTEETDWIGGQLTSQGVPPDEHIWIETHGAPASYRNYRTAVRNYYKTHYPITAQAKSKEHLNPGNAVVSELCHEPRVSLAVLNELLAPYISSGKLTLMIEHQVISADHSRNRVRALKVISLNTGKETILVAPYFVDGTEMGDLLPLTGTEFVTGTESRNDTRELHAPEKADPDNHQAFTMCFAMDYQPGTNNVGEKPAEYEFWKNLVPEMTPAWPGKLLNLSYSNPKTLEKKPLGFNPDGSPTDPYLNLWNYRRILARDNFTTGAYSGDISTVNWPQNDYTLGNLIGVTKKEFE
;
A
#
# COMPACT_ATOMS: atom_id res chain seq x y z
N MET A 1 4.21 -0.06 -35.51
CA MET A 1 5.53 -0.26 -34.86
C MET A 1 5.49 0.36 -33.47
N ARG A 2 5.35 -0.45 -32.41
CA ARG A 2 5.21 0.01 -31.01
C ARG A 2 6.59 0.15 -30.36
N ARG A 3 6.95 1.36 -29.91
CA ARG A 3 8.25 1.73 -29.32
C ARG A 3 8.65 0.94 -28.05
N ARG A 4 7.74 0.16 -27.46
CA ARG A 4 8.00 -0.69 -26.28
C ARG A 4 8.81 -1.96 -26.58
N ASN A 5 8.89 -2.41 -27.83
CA ASN A 5 9.59 -3.66 -28.17
C ASN A 5 11.08 -3.46 -28.50
N PHE A 6 11.58 -2.22 -28.64
CA PHE A 6 12.95 -1.98 -29.07
C PHE A 6 13.98 -2.18 -27.94
N ILE A 7 13.60 -1.94 -26.69
CA ILE A 7 14.50 -2.12 -25.53
C ILE A 7 14.60 -3.60 -25.11
N ALA A 8 13.57 -4.41 -25.38
CA ALA A 8 13.62 -5.85 -25.12
C ALA A 8 14.63 -6.61 -26.03
N LEU A 9 15.00 -6.03 -27.18
CA LEU A 9 15.91 -6.65 -28.15
C LEU A 9 17.38 -6.29 -27.97
N THR A 10 17.72 -5.35 -27.08
CA THR A 10 19.12 -4.94 -26.83
C THR A 10 19.75 -5.63 -25.62
N ALA A 11 18.96 -6.31 -24.77
CA ALA A 11 19.46 -7.11 -23.64
C ALA A 11 19.71 -8.59 -23.98
N LEU A 12 19.29 -9.07 -25.16
CA LEU A 12 19.51 -10.43 -25.64
C LEU A 12 20.47 -10.43 -26.83
N GLY A 13 21.70 -9.96 -26.59
CA GLY A 13 22.71 -9.81 -27.63
C GLY A 13 24.11 -10.18 -27.15
N ALA A 14 24.33 -11.45 -26.80
CA ALA A 14 25.63 -12.14 -27.00
C ALA A 14 25.56 -13.61 -26.54
N THR A 15 24.81 -14.47 -27.25
CA THR A 15 25.18 -15.89 -27.40
C THR A 15 24.46 -16.51 -28.61
N GLY A 16 25.24 -16.81 -29.65
CA GLY A 16 25.05 -18.00 -30.50
C GLY A 16 23.96 -17.96 -31.57
N PHE A 17 24.33 -17.56 -32.79
CA PHE A 17 23.64 -17.98 -34.02
C PHE A 17 23.76 -19.50 -34.23
N ALA A 18 22.64 -20.17 -34.48
CA ALA A 18 22.57 -21.28 -35.43
C ALA A 18 21.14 -21.35 -36.00
N ALA A 19 21.03 -20.97 -37.27
CA ALA A 19 19.82 -21.12 -38.07
C ALA A 19 19.58 -22.61 -38.39
N ASN A 20 18.32 -23.04 -38.36
CA ASN A 20 17.78 -24.05 -39.28
C ASN A 20 16.25 -24.15 -39.19
N GLY A 21 15.60 -23.98 -40.35
CA GLY A 21 14.42 -24.75 -40.76
C GLY A 21 13.06 -24.43 -40.14
N LEU A 22 12.19 -23.76 -40.89
CA LEU A 22 10.73 -23.95 -40.81
C LEU A 22 10.38 -25.36 -41.32
N PRO A 23 9.42 -26.04 -40.66
CA PRO A 23 8.25 -26.45 -41.43
C PRO A 23 6.94 -26.14 -40.72
N VAL A 24 5.93 -25.94 -41.56
CA VAL A 24 4.53 -25.68 -41.25
C VAL A 24 3.77 -27.01 -41.10
N LEU A 25 2.76 -26.99 -40.22
CA LEU A 25 1.60 -27.88 -40.06
C LEU A 25 1.78 -29.24 -39.33
N GLY A 26 1.19 -29.28 -38.13
CA GLY A 26 0.73 -30.48 -37.45
C GLY A 26 -0.18 -30.09 -36.27
N LYS A 27 -1.50 -30.09 -36.48
CA LYS A 27 -2.49 -29.99 -35.39
C LYS A 27 -2.54 -31.36 -34.71
N GLU A 28 -1.86 -31.49 -33.59
CA GLU A 28 -2.14 -32.52 -32.60
C GLU A 28 -2.49 -31.84 -31.28
N GLY A 29 -3.71 -32.09 -30.82
CA GLY A 29 -4.18 -31.67 -29.51
C GLY A 29 -3.45 -32.45 -28.43
N SER A 30 -2.25 -32.01 -28.07
CA SER A 30 -1.70 -32.32 -26.76
C SER A 30 -2.28 -31.32 -25.77
N SER A 31 -2.97 -31.82 -24.75
CA SER A 31 -3.12 -31.11 -23.48
C SER A 31 -1.72 -30.76 -22.98
N GLN A 32 -1.22 -29.58 -23.34
CA GLN A 32 -0.08 -28.99 -22.67
C GLN A 32 -0.58 -28.70 -21.26
N ARG A 33 -0.28 -29.62 -20.33
CA ARG A 33 -0.10 -29.20 -18.94
C ARG A 33 0.85 -28.02 -19.01
N SER A 34 0.34 -26.81 -18.79
CA SER A 34 1.14 -25.62 -18.60
C SER A 34 2.19 -25.99 -17.56
N GLN A 35 3.42 -26.23 -18.01
CA GLN A 35 4.51 -26.58 -17.12
C GLN A 35 4.77 -25.32 -16.30
N SER A 36 4.31 -25.31 -15.05
CA SER A 36 4.51 -24.17 -14.15
C SER A 36 6.01 -23.90 -14.07
N SER A 37 6.43 -22.69 -14.44
CA SER A 37 7.84 -22.30 -14.37
C SER A 37 8.27 -22.27 -12.90
N GLU A 38 9.46 -22.78 -12.58
CA GLU A 38 10.03 -22.76 -11.24
C GLU A 38 11.09 -21.65 -11.16
N LEU A 39 10.99 -20.78 -10.15
CA LEU A 39 11.98 -19.75 -9.82
C LEU A 39 12.53 -19.98 -8.42
N LYS A 40 13.82 -19.68 -8.23
CA LYS A 40 14.54 -19.88 -6.97
C LYS A 40 15.19 -18.60 -6.49
N ALA A 41 15.16 -18.40 -5.18
CA ALA A 41 15.88 -17.32 -4.50
C ALA A 41 16.23 -17.74 -3.07
N ASP A 42 17.05 -16.93 -2.40
CA ASP A 42 17.36 -17.11 -0.98
C ASP A 42 16.18 -16.68 -0.10
N LEU A 43 15.34 -15.77 -0.58
CA LEU A 43 14.15 -15.28 0.10
C LEU A 43 13.00 -15.05 -0.90
N VAL A 44 11.80 -15.54 -0.57
CA VAL A 44 10.55 -15.17 -1.25
C VAL A 44 9.72 -14.28 -0.32
N ILE A 45 9.23 -13.16 -0.83
CA ILE A 45 8.39 -12.21 -0.09
C ILE A 45 7.04 -12.16 -0.82
N ALA A 46 5.97 -12.53 -0.13
CA ALA A 46 4.61 -12.35 -0.62
C ALA A 46 4.11 -10.96 -0.19
N GLY A 47 3.85 -10.05 -1.13
CA GLY A 47 3.45 -8.67 -0.86
C GLY A 47 4.62 -7.68 -0.92
N ALA A 48 4.45 -6.59 -1.67
CA ALA A 48 5.45 -5.54 -1.84
C ALA A 48 5.04 -4.24 -1.14
N GLY A 49 4.32 -4.35 -0.03
CA GLY A 49 4.00 -3.24 0.88
C GLY A 49 5.24 -2.56 1.47
N VAL A 50 5.03 -1.65 2.42
CA VAL A 50 6.14 -0.97 3.12
C VAL A 50 7.05 -1.99 3.82
N GLY A 51 6.43 -2.97 4.50
CA GLY A 51 7.14 -4.07 5.18
C GLY A 51 7.89 -4.98 4.19
N GLY A 52 7.23 -5.37 3.09
CA GLY A 52 7.84 -6.19 2.04
C GLY A 52 9.05 -5.52 1.39
N CYS A 53 8.93 -4.22 1.04
CA CYS A 53 10.05 -3.42 0.53
C CYS A 53 11.20 -3.32 1.54
N ALA A 54 10.90 -3.12 2.82
CA ALA A 54 11.92 -3.06 3.88
C ALA A 54 12.66 -4.40 4.04
N ALA A 55 11.92 -5.52 4.04
CA ALA A 55 12.48 -6.86 4.09
C ALA A 55 13.37 -7.16 2.88
N ALA A 56 12.90 -6.83 1.67
CA ALA A 56 13.67 -6.99 0.43
C ALA A 56 14.98 -6.20 0.49
N LEU A 57 14.92 -4.91 0.82
CA LEU A 57 16.12 -4.06 0.92
C LEU A 57 17.12 -4.59 1.96
N SER A 58 16.63 -5.10 3.09
CA SER A 58 17.49 -5.70 4.12
C SER A 58 18.22 -6.95 3.60
N ALA A 59 17.48 -7.88 2.98
CA ALA A 59 18.05 -9.11 2.42
C ALA A 59 19.05 -8.82 1.28
N LEU A 60 18.67 -7.93 0.36
CA LEU A 60 19.48 -7.55 -0.80
C LEU A 60 20.79 -6.87 -0.40
N ARG A 61 20.78 -6.00 0.62
CA ARG A 61 22.00 -5.38 1.17
C ARG A 61 22.96 -6.38 1.82
N ASN A 62 22.44 -7.52 2.26
CA ASN A 62 23.23 -8.63 2.80
C ASN A 62 23.61 -9.67 1.72
N GLY A 63 23.40 -9.35 0.44
CA GLY A 63 23.88 -10.16 -0.69
C GLY A 63 22.94 -11.29 -1.14
N LEU A 64 21.79 -11.45 -0.49
CA LEU A 64 20.79 -12.46 -0.83
C LEU A 64 20.08 -12.14 -2.15
N THR A 65 19.61 -13.19 -2.83
CA THR A 65 18.66 -13.09 -3.94
C THR A 65 17.24 -13.10 -3.40
N VAL A 66 16.37 -12.26 -3.97
CA VAL A 66 14.99 -12.08 -3.51
C VAL A 66 14.04 -12.22 -4.69
N ILE A 67 12.95 -12.96 -4.49
CA ILE A 67 11.74 -12.85 -5.33
C ILE A 67 10.67 -12.17 -4.48
N MET A 68 10.08 -11.10 -4.97
CA MET A 68 9.02 -10.35 -4.28
C MET A 68 7.80 -10.25 -5.20
N THR A 69 6.62 -10.55 -4.67
CA THR A 69 5.36 -10.52 -5.41
C THR A 69 4.46 -9.39 -4.92
N GLU A 70 3.59 -8.88 -5.77
CA GLU A 70 2.62 -7.83 -5.45
C GLU A 70 1.37 -8.05 -6.30
N GLU A 71 0.19 -8.00 -5.70
CA GLU A 71 -1.07 -8.20 -6.43
C GLU A 71 -1.45 -6.99 -7.28
N THR A 72 -1.02 -5.81 -6.86
CA THR A 72 -1.27 -4.57 -7.59
C THR A 72 -0.18 -4.26 -8.60
N ASP A 73 -0.36 -3.19 -9.37
CA ASP A 73 0.66 -2.67 -10.29
C ASP A 73 1.71 -1.78 -9.58
N TRP A 74 1.53 -1.47 -8.29
CA TRP A 74 2.37 -0.55 -7.51
C TRP A 74 2.92 -1.21 -6.24
N ILE A 75 4.23 -1.10 -6.03
CA ILE A 75 4.87 -1.44 -4.75
C ILE A 75 4.72 -0.29 -3.75
N GLY A 76 4.81 -0.59 -2.46
CA GLY A 76 4.86 0.36 -1.36
C GLY A 76 3.63 0.38 -0.46
N GLY A 77 2.58 -0.40 -0.80
CA GLY A 77 1.38 -0.60 0.01
C GLY A 77 0.78 0.72 0.49
N GLN A 78 0.69 0.89 1.82
CA GLN A 78 0.24 2.10 2.52
C GLN A 78 0.65 3.40 1.81
N LEU A 79 1.93 3.57 1.48
CA LEU A 79 2.50 4.82 0.97
C LEU A 79 2.20 5.09 -0.52
N THR A 80 1.54 4.15 -1.19
CA THR A 80 1.38 4.09 -2.65
C THR A 80 -0.03 3.69 -3.07
N SER A 81 -0.28 2.41 -3.39
CA SER A 81 -1.57 1.89 -3.87
C SER A 81 -2.72 2.13 -2.90
N GLN A 82 -2.46 2.15 -1.60
CA GLN A 82 -3.47 2.45 -0.58
C GLN A 82 -3.67 3.97 -0.35
N GLY A 83 -2.77 4.82 -0.85
CA GLY A 83 -2.93 6.27 -0.79
C GLY A 83 -2.80 6.90 0.61
N VAL A 84 -2.22 6.21 1.58
CA VAL A 84 -2.11 6.70 2.96
C VAL A 84 -0.71 7.28 3.21
N PRO A 85 -0.57 8.61 3.40
CA PRO A 85 0.71 9.19 3.75
C PRO A 85 1.18 8.70 5.12
N PRO A 86 2.49 8.83 5.45
CA PRO A 86 3.02 8.40 6.74
C PRO A 86 2.22 8.95 7.93
N ASP A 87 1.94 8.08 8.91
CA ASP A 87 1.30 8.42 10.18
C ASP A 87 2.25 8.00 11.31
N GLU A 88 2.94 8.98 11.89
CA GLU A 88 4.20 8.74 12.62
C GLU A 88 4.26 9.53 13.91
N HIS A 89 5.10 9.06 14.82
CA HIS A 89 5.32 9.74 16.09
C HIS A 89 6.15 11.04 15.91
N ILE A 90 6.00 11.96 16.86
CA ILE A 90 6.62 13.31 16.84
C ILE A 90 8.17 13.32 16.82
N TRP A 91 8.81 12.19 17.11
CA TRP A 91 10.28 12.06 17.16
C TRP A 91 10.86 11.43 15.89
N ILE A 92 10.06 11.26 14.82
CA ILE A 92 10.43 10.43 13.67
C ILE A 92 11.71 10.88 12.96
N GLU A 93 12.03 12.18 13.01
CA GLU A 93 13.24 12.74 12.41
C GLU A 93 14.52 12.44 13.20
N THR A 94 14.43 12.09 14.48
CA THR A 94 15.60 11.94 15.37
C THR A 94 15.84 10.51 15.83
N HIS A 95 14.84 9.85 16.41
CA HIS A 95 14.94 8.50 16.99
C HIS A 95 13.62 7.73 16.85
N GLY A 96 13.52 6.51 17.38
CA GLY A 96 12.28 5.70 17.30
C GLY A 96 12.03 5.00 15.96
N ALA A 97 12.78 5.35 14.90
CA ALA A 97 12.76 4.64 13.61
C ALA A 97 14.16 4.12 13.20
N PRO A 98 14.22 3.07 12.35
CA PRO A 98 15.45 2.64 11.70
C PRO A 98 16.06 3.74 10.81
N ALA A 99 17.39 3.79 10.74
CA ALA A 99 18.09 4.73 9.85
C ALA A 99 17.69 4.56 8.37
N SER A 100 17.41 3.33 7.94
CA SER A 100 16.91 3.03 6.59
C SER A 100 15.59 3.73 6.26
N TYR A 101 14.68 3.81 7.23
CA TYR A 101 13.41 4.48 7.05
C TYR A 101 13.57 6.00 6.99
N ARG A 102 14.42 6.59 7.84
CA ARG A 102 14.79 8.02 7.73
C ARG A 102 15.46 8.33 6.39
N ASN A 103 16.30 7.44 5.86
CA ASN A 103 16.91 7.60 4.54
C ASN A 103 15.85 7.61 3.42
N TYR A 104 14.82 6.76 3.52
CA TYR A 104 13.68 6.81 2.60
C TYR A 104 12.95 8.16 2.66
N ARG A 105 12.65 8.68 3.86
CA ARG A 105 12.02 10.00 4.04
C ARG A 105 12.84 11.12 3.39
N THR A 106 14.15 11.10 3.60
CA THR A 106 15.08 12.04 2.97
C THR A 106 15.07 11.92 1.45
N ALA A 107 15.04 10.70 0.90
CA ALA A 107 14.94 10.47 -0.53
C ALA A 107 13.65 11.06 -1.12
N VAL A 108 12.51 10.89 -0.45
CA VAL A 108 11.23 11.52 -0.85
C VAL A 108 11.33 13.04 -0.89
N ARG A 109 11.89 13.66 0.15
CA ARG A 109 12.09 15.12 0.16
C ARG A 109 13.02 15.57 -0.96
N ASN A 110 14.10 14.84 -1.18
CA ASN A 110 15.07 15.14 -2.23
C ASN A 110 14.46 14.99 -3.63
N TYR A 111 13.53 14.05 -3.82
CA TYR A 111 12.80 13.90 -5.07
C TYR A 111 12.02 15.17 -5.42
N TYR A 112 11.28 15.74 -4.48
CA TYR A 112 10.62 17.05 -4.67
C TYR A 112 11.63 18.17 -4.93
N LYS A 113 12.71 18.25 -4.14
CA LYS A 113 13.73 19.30 -4.29
C LYS A 113 14.46 19.27 -5.63
N THR A 114 14.51 18.11 -6.27
CA THR A 114 15.23 17.87 -7.52
C THR A 114 14.30 17.99 -8.74
N HIS A 115 13.10 17.43 -8.67
CA HIS A 115 12.25 17.21 -9.84
C HIS A 115 11.00 18.09 -9.91
N TYR A 116 10.57 18.66 -8.78
CA TYR A 116 9.35 19.47 -8.74
C TYR A 116 9.67 20.96 -8.76
N PRO A 117 8.77 21.80 -9.30
CA PRO A 117 8.91 23.24 -9.27
C PRO A 117 8.54 23.80 -7.88
N ILE A 118 9.30 23.41 -6.86
CA ILE A 118 9.10 23.93 -5.49
C ILE A 118 9.71 25.33 -5.33
N THR A 119 9.13 26.15 -4.45
CA THR A 119 9.67 27.49 -4.17
C THR A 119 11.05 27.42 -3.51
N ALA A 120 11.83 28.50 -3.61
CA ALA A 120 13.13 28.59 -2.94
C ALA A 120 13.00 28.41 -1.41
N GLN A 121 11.94 28.95 -0.81
CA GLN A 121 11.64 28.80 0.61
C GLN A 121 11.30 27.35 0.98
N ALA A 122 10.49 26.66 0.18
CA ALA A 122 10.19 25.24 0.42
C ALA A 122 11.46 24.38 0.26
N LYS A 123 12.29 24.69 -0.75
CA LYS A 123 13.55 23.98 -1.00
C LYS A 123 14.57 24.11 0.13
N SER A 124 14.60 25.26 0.82
CA SER A 124 15.51 25.50 1.96
C SER A 124 15.07 24.81 3.25
N LYS A 125 13.83 24.30 3.37
CA LYS A 125 13.39 23.54 4.55
C LYS A 125 14.11 22.19 4.59
N GLU A 126 14.78 21.89 5.70
CA GLU A 126 15.41 20.58 5.92
C GLU A 126 14.37 19.46 5.84
N HIS A 127 13.38 19.51 6.73
CA HIS A 127 12.23 18.61 6.76
C HIS A 127 11.06 19.17 5.94
N LEU A 128 11.26 19.31 4.62
CA LEU A 128 10.17 19.67 3.71
C LEU A 128 9.01 18.67 3.87
N ASN A 129 7.81 19.18 4.15
CA ASN A 129 6.55 18.48 4.03
C ASN A 129 5.80 19.06 2.82
N PRO A 130 5.77 18.37 1.66
CA PRO A 130 5.13 18.88 0.44
C PRO A 130 3.67 19.29 0.65
N GLY A 131 2.98 18.54 1.50
CA GLY A 131 1.58 18.75 1.85
C GLY A 131 1.31 19.72 3.00
N ASN A 132 2.33 20.15 3.76
CA ASN A 132 2.14 20.89 5.03
C ASN A 132 0.97 20.30 5.86
N ALA A 133 0.93 18.97 5.98
CA ALA A 133 -0.13 18.25 6.67
C ALA A 133 0.05 18.29 8.19
N VAL A 134 -1.02 18.02 8.93
CA VAL A 134 -1.00 17.98 10.40
C VAL A 134 -0.70 16.59 10.95
N VAL A 135 -0.97 15.52 10.20
CA VAL A 135 -0.80 14.13 10.69
C VAL A 135 0.65 13.72 10.94
N SER A 136 1.59 14.20 10.11
CA SER A 136 3.01 13.85 10.17
C SER A 136 3.86 14.94 9.54
N GLU A 137 5.15 14.99 9.93
CA GLU A 137 6.23 15.81 9.36
C GLU A 137 6.57 15.49 7.89
N LEU A 138 5.91 14.49 7.30
CA LEU A 138 6.01 14.18 5.88
C LEU A 138 4.68 13.67 5.34
N CYS A 139 4.09 14.44 4.43
CA CYS A 139 2.90 14.03 3.68
C CYS A 139 3.12 14.40 2.20
N HIS A 140 2.93 13.44 1.31
CA HIS A 140 3.31 13.54 -0.10
C HIS A 140 2.42 12.70 -0.99
N GLU A 141 2.52 12.96 -2.29
CA GLU A 141 1.81 12.20 -3.30
C GLU A 141 2.28 10.74 -3.36
N PRO A 142 1.36 9.77 -3.54
CA PRO A 142 1.70 8.34 -3.68
C PRO A 142 2.71 8.02 -4.79
N ARG A 143 2.63 8.75 -5.91
CA ARG A 143 3.54 8.59 -7.06
C ARG A 143 5.00 8.87 -6.70
N VAL A 144 5.25 9.73 -5.72
CA VAL A 144 6.63 10.05 -5.29
C VAL A 144 7.21 8.91 -4.46
N SER A 145 6.45 8.33 -3.54
CA SER A 145 6.86 7.12 -2.82
C SER A 145 7.22 6.00 -3.79
N LEU A 146 6.36 5.77 -4.78
CA LEU A 146 6.56 4.73 -5.78
C LEU A 146 7.86 4.97 -6.56
N ALA A 147 8.14 6.21 -6.98
CA ALA A 147 9.38 6.54 -7.68
C ALA A 147 10.61 6.27 -6.81
N VAL A 148 10.59 6.69 -5.55
CA VAL A 148 11.71 6.49 -4.60
C VAL A 148 11.93 5.02 -4.29
N LEU A 149 10.86 4.24 -4.06
CA LEU A 149 10.98 2.80 -3.81
C LEU A 149 11.56 2.07 -5.04
N ASN A 150 11.11 2.43 -6.24
CA ASN A 150 11.67 1.89 -7.48
C ASN A 150 13.15 2.27 -7.63
N GLU A 151 13.54 3.51 -7.32
CA GLU A 151 14.95 3.93 -7.35
C GLU A 151 15.81 3.11 -6.38
N LEU A 152 15.33 2.88 -5.16
CA LEU A 152 16.03 2.09 -4.14
C LEU A 152 16.21 0.63 -4.55
N LEU A 153 15.27 0.05 -5.30
CA LEU A 153 15.29 -1.34 -5.75
C LEU A 153 15.96 -1.54 -7.12
N ALA A 154 16.03 -0.49 -7.95
CA ALA A 154 16.51 -0.56 -9.33
C ALA A 154 17.91 -1.20 -9.51
N PRO A 155 18.92 -0.93 -8.65
CA PRO A 155 20.22 -1.59 -8.77
C PRO A 155 20.15 -3.11 -8.58
N TYR A 156 19.25 -3.58 -7.72
CA TYR A 156 19.07 -5.00 -7.43
C TYR A 156 18.28 -5.72 -8.52
N ILE A 157 17.30 -5.04 -9.12
CA ILE A 157 16.61 -5.53 -10.32
C ILE A 157 17.62 -5.64 -11.47
N SER A 158 18.41 -4.59 -11.70
CA SER A 158 19.38 -4.54 -12.81
C SER A 158 20.49 -5.59 -12.70
N SER A 159 20.90 -5.92 -11.46
CA SER A 159 21.90 -6.96 -11.20
C SER A 159 21.31 -8.38 -11.13
N GLY A 160 19.98 -8.54 -11.27
CA GLY A 160 19.31 -9.83 -11.14
C GLY A 160 19.21 -10.37 -9.72
N LYS A 161 19.56 -9.55 -8.70
CA LYS A 161 19.43 -9.91 -7.28
C LYS A 161 17.99 -9.84 -6.80
N LEU A 162 17.15 -9.00 -7.42
CA LEU A 162 15.72 -8.92 -7.14
C LEU A 162 14.92 -9.28 -8.40
N THR A 163 14.02 -10.26 -8.27
CA THR A 163 12.93 -10.48 -9.21
C THR A 163 11.64 -9.92 -8.60
N LEU A 164 11.13 -8.83 -9.17
CA LEU A 164 9.88 -8.21 -8.75
C LEU A 164 8.74 -8.66 -9.68
N MET A 165 7.71 -9.27 -9.12
CA MET A 165 6.54 -9.81 -9.82
C MET A 165 5.29 -9.04 -9.41
N ILE A 166 5.07 -7.86 -10.02
CA ILE A 166 3.82 -7.09 -9.85
C ILE A 166 2.66 -7.76 -10.59
N GLU A 167 1.43 -7.51 -10.16
CA GLU A 167 0.21 -8.16 -10.65
C GLU A 167 0.30 -9.70 -10.57
N HIS A 168 0.87 -10.21 -9.47
CA HIS A 168 0.95 -11.63 -9.14
C HIS A 168 0.45 -11.92 -7.73
N GLN A 169 -0.54 -12.81 -7.64
CA GLN A 169 -1.13 -13.27 -6.40
C GLN A 169 -0.59 -14.65 -6.00
N VAL A 170 -0.34 -14.85 -4.70
CA VAL A 170 -0.07 -16.19 -4.15
C VAL A 170 -1.39 -16.93 -4.00
N ILE A 171 -1.48 -18.14 -4.57
CA ILE A 171 -2.73 -18.91 -4.60
C ILE A 171 -2.67 -20.23 -3.83
N SER A 172 -1.47 -20.71 -3.51
CA SER A 172 -1.29 -21.88 -2.63
C SER A 172 0.15 -21.98 -2.15
N ALA A 173 0.40 -22.69 -1.05
CA ALA A 173 1.75 -23.05 -0.60
C ALA A 173 1.95 -24.58 -0.56
N ASP A 174 3.17 -25.03 -0.84
CA ASP A 174 3.65 -26.36 -0.45
C ASP A 174 4.35 -26.23 0.90
N HIS A 175 3.78 -26.85 1.93
CA HIS A 175 4.32 -26.85 3.28
C HIS A 175 4.16 -28.22 3.94
N SER A 176 5.05 -28.51 4.88
CA SER A 176 4.98 -29.74 5.68
C SER A 176 5.38 -29.44 7.11
N ARG A 177 4.48 -29.67 8.07
CA ARG A 177 4.67 -29.29 9.47
C ARG A 177 5.06 -27.81 9.57
N ASN A 178 6.19 -27.51 10.19
CA ASN A 178 6.66 -26.15 10.46
C ASN A 178 7.60 -25.62 9.37
N ARG A 179 7.46 -26.10 8.12
CA ARG A 179 8.34 -25.69 7.01
C ARG A 179 7.55 -25.49 5.72
N VAL A 180 7.57 -24.25 5.24
CA VAL A 180 7.18 -23.88 3.88
C VAL A 180 8.31 -24.24 2.91
N ARG A 181 7.98 -24.84 1.77
CA ARG A 181 8.92 -25.27 0.73
C ARG A 181 8.80 -24.44 -0.52
N ALA A 182 7.58 -24.09 -0.91
CA ALA A 182 7.33 -23.29 -2.09
C ALA A 182 6.00 -22.53 -2.00
N LEU A 183 5.91 -21.42 -2.72
CA LEU A 183 4.66 -20.71 -3.00
C LEU A 183 4.31 -20.86 -4.48
N LYS A 184 3.04 -21.06 -4.79
CA LYS A 184 2.52 -20.96 -6.15
C LYS A 184 1.89 -19.58 -6.33
N VAL A 185 2.30 -18.89 -7.39
CA VAL A 185 1.74 -17.60 -7.77
C VAL A 185 1.09 -17.66 -9.14
N ILE A 186 0.08 -16.82 -9.35
CA ILE A 186 -0.58 -16.62 -10.64
C ILE A 186 -0.42 -15.17 -11.10
N SER A 187 -0.08 -14.97 -12.37
CA SER A 187 -0.14 -13.67 -12.99
C SER A 187 -1.60 -13.26 -13.22
N LEU A 188 -2.04 -12.14 -12.66
CA LEU A 188 -3.40 -11.63 -12.82
C LEU A 188 -3.67 -11.14 -14.27
N ASN A 189 -2.62 -10.80 -15.01
CA ASN A 189 -2.71 -10.39 -16.40
C ASN A 189 -2.83 -11.56 -17.39
N THR A 190 -2.18 -12.69 -17.09
CA THR A 190 -2.00 -13.78 -18.07
C THR A 190 -2.57 -15.12 -17.63
N GLY A 191 -2.92 -15.27 -16.35
CA GLY A 191 -3.30 -16.55 -15.75
C GLY A 191 -2.15 -17.54 -15.61
N LYS A 192 -0.91 -17.15 -15.95
CA LYS A 192 0.25 -18.06 -15.89
C LYS A 192 0.65 -18.33 -14.44
N GLU A 193 0.75 -19.62 -14.09
CA GLU A 193 1.26 -20.07 -12.80
C GLU A 193 2.79 -20.22 -12.77
N THR A 194 3.40 -19.86 -11.65
CA THR A 194 4.85 -20.01 -11.37
C THR A 194 5.04 -20.53 -9.94
N ILE A 195 5.98 -21.45 -9.74
CA ILE A 195 6.38 -21.96 -8.42
C ILE A 195 7.62 -21.21 -7.95
N LEU A 196 7.56 -20.67 -6.73
CA LEU A 196 8.64 -19.92 -6.09
C LEU A 196 9.20 -20.75 -4.94
N VAL A 197 10.49 -21.09 -5.02
CA VAL A 197 11.17 -21.94 -4.04
C VAL A 197 12.26 -21.13 -3.34
N ALA A 198 12.26 -21.15 -2.01
CA ALA A 198 13.28 -20.51 -1.18
C ALA A 198 13.46 -21.24 0.16
N PRO A 199 14.60 -21.07 0.84
CA PRO A 199 14.77 -21.51 2.22
C PRO A 199 14.01 -20.65 3.22
N TYR A 200 13.70 -19.38 2.88
CA TYR A 200 12.98 -18.44 3.72
C TYR A 200 11.82 -17.78 2.97
N PHE A 201 10.74 -17.53 3.70
CA PHE A 201 9.53 -16.87 3.21
C PHE A 201 9.15 -15.75 4.18
N VAL A 202 8.70 -14.61 3.65
CA VAL A 202 8.13 -13.51 4.42
C VAL A 202 6.72 -13.27 3.91
N ASP A 203 5.77 -13.28 4.85
CA ASP A 203 4.46 -12.70 4.61
C ASP A 203 4.56 -11.19 4.80
N GLY A 204 4.59 -10.47 3.68
CA GLY A 204 4.49 -9.02 3.59
C GLY A 204 3.17 -8.60 2.95
N THR A 205 2.16 -9.48 2.94
CA THR A 205 0.81 -9.15 2.52
C THR A 205 0.16 -8.31 3.61
N GLU A 206 -0.74 -7.42 3.22
CA GLU A 206 -1.31 -6.43 4.14
C GLU A 206 -2.26 -7.08 5.16
N MET A 207 -2.84 -8.24 4.81
CA MET A 207 -3.86 -8.94 5.61
C MET A 207 -3.40 -10.28 6.20
N GLY A 208 -2.14 -10.67 5.99
CA GLY A 208 -1.62 -11.97 6.45
C GLY A 208 -2.13 -13.15 5.61
N ASP A 209 -2.32 -12.93 4.31
CA ASP A 209 -2.92 -13.89 3.37
C ASP A 209 -2.12 -15.19 3.24
N LEU A 210 -0.83 -15.17 3.60
CA LEU A 210 0.00 -16.36 3.55
C LEU A 210 -0.31 -17.33 4.69
N LEU A 211 -0.72 -16.82 5.85
CA LEU A 211 -0.98 -17.59 7.07
C LEU A 211 -1.95 -18.77 6.84
N PRO A 212 -3.16 -18.57 6.26
CA PRO A 212 -4.05 -19.68 5.95
C PRO A 212 -3.49 -20.61 4.86
N LEU A 213 -2.76 -20.08 3.87
CA LEU A 213 -2.20 -20.88 2.77
C LEU A 213 -1.07 -21.81 3.23
N THR A 214 -0.36 -21.46 4.30
CA THR A 214 0.73 -22.24 4.89
C THR A 214 0.29 -23.05 6.11
N GLY A 215 -0.99 -23.03 6.47
CA GLY A 215 -1.52 -23.66 7.68
C GLY A 215 -0.83 -23.16 8.95
N THR A 216 -0.35 -21.91 8.94
CA THR A 216 0.25 -21.27 10.12
C THR A 216 -0.85 -20.91 11.09
N GLU A 217 -0.62 -21.15 12.39
CA GLU A 217 -1.58 -20.75 13.42
C GLU A 217 -1.57 -19.22 13.56
N PHE A 218 -2.75 -18.62 13.61
CA PHE A 218 -2.93 -17.19 13.79
C PHE A 218 -4.19 -16.89 14.61
N VAL A 219 -4.27 -15.67 15.13
CA VAL A 219 -5.43 -15.13 15.83
C VAL A 219 -5.92 -13.91 15.03
N THR A 220 -7.23 -13.71 14.97
CA THR A 220 -7.85 -12.54 14.37
C THR A 220 -8.51 -11.68 15.44
N GLY A 221 -8.78 -10.41 15.11
CA GLY A 221 -9.47 -9.50 16.00
C GLY A 221 -8.67 -9.16 17.26
N THR A 222 -9.38 -9.01 18.38
CA THR A 222 -8.81 -8.57 19.65
C THR A 222 -8.53 -9.74 20.58
N GLU A 223 -7.29 -9.86 21.06
CA GLU A 223 -6.88 -10.85 22.06
C GLU A 223 -7.33 -10.45 23.48
N SER A 224 -7.42 -11.42 24.39
CA SER A 224 -7.72 -11.13 25.80
C SER A 224 -6.47 -10.84 26.62
N ARG A 225 -6.67 -10.20 27.78
CA ARG A 225 -5.65 -10.05 28.83
C ARG A 225 -5.07 -11.39 29.26
N ASN A 226 -5.87 -12.47 29.27
CA ASN A 226 -5.36 -13.80 29.65
C ASN A 226 -4.42 -14.37 28.59
N ASP A 227 -4.62 -14.03 27.31
CA ASP A 227 -3.81 -14.51 26.20
C ASP A 227 -2.45 -13.80 26.18
N THR A 228 -2.45 -12.47 26.25
CA THR A 228 -1.24 -11.65 26.03
C THR A 228 -0.60 -11.10 27.30
N ARG A 229 -1.34 -11.08 28.42
CA ARG A 229 -1.00 -10.34 29.66
C ARG A 229 -0.87 -8.82 29.46
N GLU A 230 -1.41 -8.28 28.38
CA GLU A 230 -1.39 -6.83 28.14
C GLU A 230 -2.33 -6.07 29.08
N LEU A 231 -1.84 -4.98 29.67
CA LEU A 231 -2.58 -4.18 30.64
C LEU A 231 -3.85 -3.54 30.07
N HIS A 232 -3.91 -3.26 28.77
CA HIS A 232 -5.05 -2.60 28.14
C HIS A 232 -5.93 -3.55 27.32
N ALA A 233 -5.55 -4.82 27.18
CA ALA A 233 -6.39 -5.82 26.51
C ALA A 233 -7.70 -6.05 27.30
N PRO A 234 -8.81 -6.36 26.60
CA PRO A 234 -10.08 -6.70 27.24
C PRO A 234 -9.98 -8.03 28.02
N GLU A 235 -10.91 -8.26 28.95
CA GLU A 235 -10.96 -9.53 29.70
C GLU A 235 -11.30 -10.74 28.82
N LYS A 236 -12.03 -10.51 27.72
CA LYS A 236 -12.45 -11.54 26.77
C LYS A 236 -11.94 -11.18 25.38
N ALA A 237 -11.46 -12.18 24.67
CA ALA A 237 -11.08 -12.06 23.28
C ALA A 237 -12.33 -11.86 22.41
N ASP A 238 -12.17 -11.16 21.29
CA ASP A 238 -13.18 -10.96 20.28
C ASP A 238 -12.54 -11.15 18.89
N PRO A 239 -12.66 -12.35 18.30
CA PRO A 239 -12.01 -12.66 17.03
C PRO A 239 -12.59 -11.91 15.83
N ASP A 240 -13.75 -11.29 15.99
CA ASP A 240 -14.46 -10.55 14.94
C ASP A 240 -14.29 -9.03 15.08
N ASN A 241 -13.68 -8.54 16.17
CA ASN A 241 -13.38 -7.13 16.36
C ASN A 241 -12.13 -6.71 15.55
N HIS A 242 -12.32 -6.48 14.26
CA HIS A 242 -11.26 -6.09 13.32
C HIS A 242 -11.21 -4.58 13.16
N GLN A 243 -10.05 -4.06 12.74
CA GLN A 243 -9.97 -2.66 12.32
C GLN A 243 -10.82 -2.45 11.06
N ALA A 244 -11.59 -1.37 11.06
CA ALA A 244 -12.39 -0.96 9.91
C ALA A 244 -11.51 -0.68 8.67
N PHE A 245 -12.08 -0.89 7.50
CA PHE A 245 -11.41 -0.63 6.22
C PHE A 245 -11.75 0.76 5.69
N THR A 246 -10.76 1.56 5.32
CA THR A 246 -10.97 2.90 4.77
C THR A 246 -10.64 2.94 3.28
N MET A 247 -11.63 3.24 2.44
CA MET A 247 -11.37 3.50 1.02
C MET A 247 -10.79 4.90 0.84
N CYS A 248 -9.50 4.97 0.55
CA CYS A 248 -8.78 6.24 0.44
C CYS A 248 -8.86 6.81 -0.99
N PHE A 249 -9.00 8.13 -1.10
CA PHE A 249 -8.97 8.83 -2.39
C PHE A 249 -8.44 10.25 -2.25
N ALA A 250 -7.85 10.80 -3.31
CA ALA A 250 -7.41 12.19 -3.35
C ALA A 250 -8.53 13.12 -3.84
N MET A 251 -8.61 14.30 -3.25
CA MET A 251 -9.53 15.37 -3.65
C MET A 251 -8.77 16.69 -3.85
N ASP A 252 -9.18 17.46 -4.86
CA ASP A 252 -8.83 18.86 -5.03
C ASP A 252 -10.05 19.77 -4.81
N TYR A 253 -9.81 21.07 -4.71
CA TYR A 253 -10.87 22.06 -4.54
C TYR A 253 -10.82 23.08 -5.66
N GLN A 254 -11.94 23.23 -6.35
CA GLN A 254 -12.09 24.08 -7.53
C GLN A 254 -13.17 25.13 -7.26
N PRO A 255 -12.81 26.30 -6.68
CA PRO A 255 -13.77 27.34 -6.33
C PRO A 255 -14.67 27.75 -7.49
N GLY A 256 -15.98 27.82 -7.25
CA GLY A 256 -16.97 28.23 -8.25
C GLY A 256 -17.36 27.16 -9.27
N THR A 257 -16.79 25.95 -9.18
CA THR A 257 -17.18 24.81 -10.02
C THR A 257 -18.20 23.93 -9.29
N ASN A 258 -19.05 23.23 -10.06
CA ASN A 258 -19.98 22.23 -9.54
C ASN A 258 -19.69 20.88 -10.20
N ASN A 259 -19.08 19.96 -9.43
CA ASN A 259 -18.72 18.62 -9.89
C ASN A 259 -19.69 17.53 -9.37
N VAL A 260 -20.89 17.92 -8.92
CA VAL A 260 -21.89 16.95 -8.43
C VAL A 260 -22.43 16.12 -9.60
N GLY A 261 -22.16 14.82 -9.58
CA GLY A 261 -22.70 13.84 -10.52
C GLY A 261 -24.03 13.23 -10.08
N GLU A 262 -24.43 12.16 -10.77
CA GLU A 262 -25.59 11.36 -10.38
C GLU A 262 -25.35 10.66 -9.04
N LYS A 263 -26.42 10.49 -8.25
CA LYS A 263 -26.33 9.74 -7.00
C LYS A 263 -26.01 8.28 -7.30
N PRO A 264 -25.00 7.66 -6.64
CA PRO A 264 -24.77 6.23 -6.76
C PRO A 264 -25.97 5.43 -6.23
N ALA A 265 -26.08 4.16 -6.63
CA ALA A 265 -27.20 3.29 -6.29
C ALA A 265 -27.49 3.22 -4.79
N GLU A 266 -26.46 3.23 -3.95
CA GLU A 266 -26.56 3.12 -2.49
C GLU A 266 -26.49 4.47 -1.75
N TYR A 267 -26.62 5.59 -2.45
CA TYR A 267 -26.44 6.93 -1.86
C TYR A 267 -27.31 7.15 -0.61
N GLU A 268 -28.60 6.81 -0.66
CA GLU A 268 -29.50 7.03 0.47
C GLU A 268 -29.21 6.08 1.64
N PHE A 269 -28.61 4.92 1.40
CA PHE A 269 -28.13 4.04 2.48
C PHE A 269 -26.96 4.70 3.20
N TRP A 270 -25.87 5.00 2.49
CA TRP A 270 -24.65 5.58 3.08
C TRP A 270 -24.90 6.94 3.75
N LYS A 271 -25.75 7.78 3.15
CA LYS A 271 -26.15 9.07 3.72
C LYS A 271 -26.89 8.95 5.06
N ASN A 272 -27.54 7.82 5.33
CA ASN A 272 -28.35 7.61 6.53
C ASN A 272 -27.77 6.57 7.49
N LEU A 273 -26.68 5.89 7.13
CA LEU A 273 -26.04 4.87 7.94
C LEU A 273 -25.60 5.45 9.30
N VAL A 274 -26.06 4.79 10.36
CA VAL A 274 -25.60 4.94 11.74
C VAL A 274 -24.95 3.61 12.11
N PRO A 275 -23.62 3.55 12.33
CA PRO A 275 -22.95 2.29 12.64
C PRO A 275 -23.52 1.64 13.90
N GLU A 276 -23.83 0.35 13.83
CA GLU A 276 -24.31 -0.44 14.96
C GLU A 276 -23.11 -0.98 15.74
N MET A 277 -22.78 -0.35 16.86
CA MET A 277 -21.62 -0.70 17.68
C MET A 277 -21.84 -0.35 19.15
N THR A 278 -21.04 -0.95 20.03
CA THR A 278 -21.04 -0.65 21.47
C THR A 278 -19.62 -0.29 21.93
N PRO A 279 -19.39 0.91 22.48
CA PRO A 279 -20.33 2.03 22.61
C PRO A 279 -20.81 2.61 21.27
N ALA A 280 -21.98 3.26 21.27
CA ALA A 280 -22.60 3.75 20.04
C ALA A 280 -21.75 4.82 19.33
N TRP A 281 -21.70 4.75 18.00
CA TRP A 281 -21.15 5.82 17.16
C TRP A 281 -21.98 7.11 17.31
N PRO A 282 -21.38 8.31 17.27
CA PRO A 282 -22.09 9.58 17.48
C PRO A 282 -22.94 10.02 16.28
N GLY A 283 -23.99 9.26 15.99
CA GLY A 283 -24.98 9.55 14.94
C GLY A 283 -24.62 8.94 13.60
N LYS A 284 -24.83 9.68 12.51
CA LYS A 284 -24.53 9.19 11.15
C LYS A 284 -23.03 9.08 10.92
N LEU A 285 -22.60 8.07 10.15
CA LEU A 285 -21.20 7.87 9.76
C LEU A 285 -20.65 9.08 8.98
N LEU A 286 -21.37 9.50 7.94
CA LEU A 286 -21.05 10.69 7.13
C LEU A 286 -21.51 11.97 7.83
N ASN A 287 -20.75 12.44 8.81
CA ASN A 287 -21.04 13.67 9.56
C ASN A 287 -19.76 14.32 10.08
N LEU A 288 -19.68 15.66 10.15
CA LEU A 288 -18.54 16.44 10.69
C LEU A 288 -18.38 16.34 12.22
N SER A 289 -18.58 15.15 12.78
CA SER A 289 -18.24 14.77 14.13
C SER A 289 -17.99 13.26 14.19
N TYR A 290 -17.08 12.82 15.05
CA TYR A 290 -16.75 11.40 15.23
C TYR A 290 -16.41 11.10 16.70
N SER A 291 -16.15 9.84 17.04
CA SER A 291 -15.76 9.43 18.40
C SER A 291 -14.33 9.84 18.72
N ASN A 292 -14.10 10.50 19.85
CA ASN A 292 -12.76 10.71 20.37
C ASN A 292 -12.08 9.35 20.57
N PRO A 293 -10.88 9.08 20.01
CA PRO A 293 -10.26 7.75 20.07
C PRO A 293 -9.85 7.32 21.48
N LYS A 294 -9.80 8.24 22.45
CA LYS A 294 -9.45 7.95 23.85
C LYS A 294 -10.68 7.86 24.76
N THR A 295 -11.64 8.78 24.60
CA THR A 295 -12.81 8.88 25.50
C THR A 295 -14.08 8.32 24.90
N LEU A 296 -14.10 8.06 23.59
CA LEU A 296 -15.26 7.66 22.78
C LEU A 296 -16.39 8.69 22.73
N GLU A 297 -16.20 9.86 23.34
CA GLU A 297 -17.17 10.96 23.32
C GLU A 297 -17.22 11.64 21.94
N LYS A 298 -18.38 12.21 21.61
CA LYS A 298 -18.57 12.96 20.36
C LYS A 298 -17.61 14.15 20.28
N LYS A 299 -16.79 14.18 19.24
CA LYS A 299 -15.85 15.26 18.91
C LYS A 299 -16.23 15.93 17.58
N PRO A 300 -16.54 17.24 17.56
CA PRO A 300 -16.76 17.98 16.31
C PRO A 300 -15.46 18.11 15.49
N LEU A 301 -15.63 18.16 14.17
CA LEU A 301 -14.56 18.33 13.18
C LEU A 301 -14.88 19.56 12.29
N GLY A 302 -13.83 20.15 11.73
CA GLY A 302 -13.96 21.21 10.75
C GLY A 302 -13.62 20.71 9.35
N PHE A 303 -14.15 21.39 8.34
CA PHE A 303 -13.78 21.18 6.95
C PHE A 303 -13.86 22.51 6.21
N ASN A 304 -12.70 23.04 5.81
CA ASN A 304 -12.62 24.13 4.84
C ASN A 304 -11.63 23.76 3.74
N PRO A 305 -12.10 23.54 2.50
CA PRO A 305 -11.25 23.07 1.41
C PRO A 305 -10.31 24.15 0.83
N ASP A 306 -10.41 25.40 1.27
CA ASP A 306 -9.39 26.43 0.98
C ASP A 306 -8.14 26.32 1.88
N GLY A 307 -8.15 25.39 2.85
CA GLY A 307 -7.06 25.15 3.79
C GLY A 307 -6.99 26.11 4.99
N SER A 308 -7.90 27.08 5.10
CA SER A 308 -7.95 27.99 6.24
C SER A 308 -8.31 27.25 7.55
N PRO A 309 -7.87 27.75 8.71
CA PRO A 309 -8.18 27.15 9.99
C PRO A 309 -9.69 27.11 10.26
N THR A 310 -10.13 26.06 10.96
CA THR A 310 -11.53 25.86 11.39
C THR A 310 -11.64 25.89 12.91
N ASP A 311 -10.90 26.80 13.55
CA ASP A 311 -10.68 26.80 15.00
C ASP A 311 -12.01 26.81 15.80
N PRO A 312 -12.08 26.04 16.91
CA PRO A 312 -11.02 25.23 17.51
C PRO A 312 -10.88 23.82 16.91
N TYR A 313 -11.56 23.52 15.79
CA TYR A 313 -11.67 22.18 15.25
C TYR A 313 -10.57 21.87 14.24
N LEU A 314 -10.12 20.61 14.21
CA LEU A 314 -9.22 20.11 13.17
C LEU A 314 -9.89 20.24 11.80
N ASN A 315 -9.25 20.97 10.89
CA ASN A 315 -9.67 21.01 9.48
C ASN A 315 -9.24 19.71 8.79
N LEU A 316 -10.20 18.86 8.43
CA LEU A 316 -9.94 17.59 7.75
C LEU A 316 -9.20 17.76 6.41
N TRP A 317 -9.36 18.91 5.74
CA TRP A 317 -8.60 19.23 4.53
C TRP A 317 -7.09 19.25 4.78
N ASN A 318 -6.66 19.78 5.93
CA ASN A 318 -5.25 19.93 6.30
C ASN A 318 -4.69 18.66 6.97
N TYR A 319 -5.53 17.71 7.37
CA TYR A 319 -5.11 16.56 8.16
C TYR A 319 -4.11 15.67 7.39
N ARG A 320 -4.49 15.21 6.19
CA ARG A 320 -3.67 14.39 5.29
C ARG A 320 -3.48 15.06 3.92
N ARG A 321 -3.23 16.36 3.93
CA ARG A 321 -2.93 17.14 2.71
C ARG A 321 -1.63 16.65 2.11
N ILE A 322 -1.64 16.13 0.88
CA ILE A 322 -0.45 15.57 0.21
C ILE A 322 0.28 16.61 -0.66
N LEU A 323 -0.41 17.71 -0.98
CA LEU A 323 0.13 18.82 -1.73
C LEU A 323 -0.43 20.14 -1.20
N ALA A 324 0.44 21.02 -0.71
CA ALA A 324 0.11 22.41 -0.41
C ALA A 324 0.68 23.28 -1.52
N ARG A 325 -0.19 23.95 -2.29
CA ARG A 325 0.18 24.70 -3.50
C ARG A 325 1.24 25.77 -3.22
N ASP A 326 1.25 26.33 -2.02
CA ASP A 326 2.17 27.41 -1.60
C ASP A 326 3.62 26.92 -1.46
N ASN A 327 3.86 25.61 -1.39
CA ASN A 327 5.21 25.04 -1.49
C ASN A 327 5.75 25.01 -2.93
N PHE A 328 4.92 25.31 -3.94
CA PHE A 328 5.25 25.24 -5.36
C PHE A 328 5.22 26.61 -6.03
N THR A 329 5.96 26.77 -7.14
CA THR A 329 5.98 28.02 -7.90
C THR A 329 4.59 28.35 -8.42
N THR A 330 4.24 29.64 -8.43
CA THR A 330 2.94 30.14 -8.91
C THR A 330 2.57 29.55 -10.27
N GLY A 331 1.38 28.97 -10.37
CA GLY A 331 0.86 28.35 -11.60
C GLY A 331 1.24 26.89 -11.82
N ALA A 332 2.09 26.28 -10.97
CA ALA A 332 2.39 24.86 -11.05
C ALA A 332 1.18 23.96 -10.70
N TYR A 333 0.36 24.42 -9.76
CA TYR A 333 -0.86 23.74 -9.31
C TYR A 333 -2.00 24.75 -9.16
N SER A 334 -3.23 24.32 -9.48
CA SER A 334 -4.45 25.13 -9.34
C SER A 334 -4.91 25.27 -7.89
N GLY A 335 -4.60 24.29 -7.04
CA GLY A 335 -5.02 24.23 -5.65
C GLY A 335 -4.24 23.19 -4.85
N ASP A 336 -4.63 23.06 -3.59
CA ASP A 336 -4.14 22.00 -2.71
C ASP A 336 -4.76 20.65 -3.09
N ILE A 337 -4.11 19.57 -2.68
CA ILE A 337 -4.63 18.20 -2.83
C ILE A 337 -4.57 17.50 -1.48
N SER A 338 -5.70 16.95 -1.05
CA SER A 338 -5.79 16.22 0.22
C SER A 338 -6.26 14.79 -0.01
N THR A 339 -5.73 13.87 0.79
CA THR A 339 -6.21 12.48 0.79
C THR A 339 -7.28 12.31 1.85
N VAL A 340 -8.42 11.77 1.43
CA VAL A 340 -9.49 11.34 2.31
C VAL A 340 -9.12 9.99 2.90
N ASN A 341 -8.72 10.01 4.15
CA ASN A 341 -8.65 8.87 5.04
C ASN A 341 -9.08 9.40 6.41
N TRP A 342 -10.39 9.35 6.64
CA TRP A 342 -11.06 9.95 7.78
C TRP A 342 -11.94 8.89 8.47
N PRO A 343 -12.20 9.05 9.77
CA PRO A 343 -13.10 8.12 10.48
C PRO A 343 -14.52 8.05 9.90
N GLN A 344 -14.91 9.02 9.08
CA GLN A 344 -16.25 9.14 8.48
C GLN A 344 -16.41 8.25 7.23
N ASN A 345 -15.34 7.71 6.67
CA ASN A 345 -15.39 6.83 5.50
C ASN A 345 -14.83 5.43 5.79
N ASP A 346 -14.86 5.04 7.05
CA ASP A 346 -14.53 3.69 7.51
C ASP A 346 -15.70 2.74 7.26
N TYR A 347 -15.41 1.62 6.60
CA TYR A 347 -16.31 0.51 6.38
C TYR A 347 -16.31 -0.42 7.59
N THR A 348 -17.48 -0.56 8.22
CA THR A 348 -17.67 -1.36 9.46
C THR A 348 -18.75 -2.42 9.32
N LEU A 349 -19.22 -2.73 8.10
CA LEU A 349 -20.37 -3.62 7.90
C LEU A 349 -19.97 -5.11 7.81
N GLY A 350 -18.67 -5.41 7.81
CA GLY A 350 -18.15 -6.77 7.81
C GLY A 350 -16.63 -6.80 7.86
N ASN A 351 -16.09 -7.99 8.13
CA ASN A 351 -14.66 -8.24 8.18
C ASN A 351 -14.12 -8.57 6.78
N LEU A 352 -12.85 -8.25 6.55
CA LEU A 352 -12.12 -8.64 5.32
C LEU A 352 -11.21 -9.85 5.55
N ILE A 353 -10.81 -10.09 6.80
CA ILE A 353 -9.90 -11.16 7.18
C ILE A 353 -10.72 -12.37 7.64
N GLY A 354 -10.36 -13.57 7.17
CA GLY A 354 -11.02 -14.82 7.59
C GLY A 354 -12.39 -15.08 6.97
N VAL A 355 -12.83 -14.23 6.03
CA VAL A 355 -14.10 -14.41 5.31
C VAL A 355 -13.92 -15.24 4.04
N THR A 356 -15.01 -15.83 3.54
CA THR A 356 -15.00 -16.55 2.27
C THR A 356 -14.79 -15.59 1.10
N LYS A 357 -14.25 -16.09 -0.01
CA LYS A 357 -14.10 -15.30 -1.25
C LYS A 357 -15.41 -14.62 -1.69
N LYS A 358 -16.55 -15.30 -1.48
CA LYS A 358 -17.88 -14.77 -1.82
C LYS A 358 -18.33 -13.63 -0.89
N GLU A 359 -17.87 -13.60 0.35
CA GLU A 359 -18.16 -12.50 1.29
C GLU A 359 -17.24 -11.30 1.05
N PHE A 360 -16.03 -11.54 0.55
CA PHE A 360 -15.08 -10.50 0.17
C PHE A 360 -15.46 -9.79 -1.14
N GLU A 361 -15.98 -10.53 -2.14
CA GLU A 361 -16.47 -10.01 -3.43
C GLU A 361 -17.87 -9.38 -3.34
#